data_AF-A0A7W1BZA6-F1
#
_entry.id   AF-A0A7W1BZA6-F1
#
_cell.length_a   1.000
_cell.length_b   1.000
_cell.length_c   1.000
_cell.angle_alpha   90.00
_cell.angle_beta   90.00
_cell.angle_gamma   90.00
#
_symmetry.space_group_name_H-M   'P 1'
#
loop_
_entity.id
_entity.type
_entity.pdbx_description
1 polymer ?
#
loop_
_entity_poly.entity_id
_entity_poly.type
_entity_poly.pdbx_seq_one_letter_code
_entity_poly.pdbx_strand_id
1 'polypeptide(L)'
;MKSPKMSRIISFRVTEEDWLRIEKAAADSRETPNDWCRMTALEMLKMPVGLTPNQCILFAQMARSTFLVENGFQLLADETLESDHWKNIAPTPEQTSTPSPIEPWRIIG
;
A
#
# COMPACT_ATOMS: atom_id res chain seq x y z
N MET A 1 -23.59 -11.82 9.95
CA MET A 1 -22.32 -12.31 10.54
C MET A 1 -22.07 -11.58 11.85
N LYS A 2 -21.73 -12.28 12.94
CA LYS A 2 -21.35 -11.64 14.21
C LYS A 2 -19.92 -11.11 14.08
N SER A 3 -19.69 -9.84 14.39
CA SER A 3 -18.34 -9.28 14.45
C SER A 3 -17.53 -9.97 15.57
N PRO A 4 -16.25 -10.28 15.34
CA PRO A 4 -15.41 -10.89 16.37
C PRO A 4 -15.28 -9.94 17.57
N LYS A 5 -15.52 -10.47 18.78
CA LYS A 5 -15.43 -9.71 20.03
C LYS A 5 -13.97 -9.35 20.32
N MET A 6 -13.63 -8.07 20.22
CA MET A 6 -12.31 -7.56 20.65
C MET A 6 -12.28 -7.47 22.17
N SER A 7 -11.40 -8.23 22.83
CA SER A 7 -11.38 -8.37 24.30
C SER A 7 -10.12 -7.80 24.97
N ARG A 8 -9.15 -7.33 24.19
CA ARG A 8 -7.83 -6.86 24.67
C ARG A 8 -7.51 -5.50 24.05
N ILE A 9 -6.76 -4.69 24.79
CA ILE A 9 -6.28 -3.36 24.38
C ILE A 9 -4.75 -3.39 24.37
N ILE A 10 -4.16 -2.79 23.33
CA ILE A 10 -2.72 -2.56 23.23
C ILE A 10 -2.52 -1.05 23.19
N SER A 11 -1.64 -0.53 24.05
CA SER A 11 -1.28 0.89 24.11
C SER A 11 0.23 1.02 24.32
N PHE A 12 0.87 1.93 23.60
CA PHE A 12 2.30 2.21 23.71
C PHE A 12 2.55 3.71 23.50
N ARG A 13 3.71 4.19 23.94
CA ARG A 13 4.16 5.56 23.71
C ARG A 13 5.09 5.59 22.49
N VAL A 14 5.02 6.68 21.73
CA VAL A 14 5.88 6.95 20.57
C VAL A 14 6.55 8.31 20.75
N THR A 15 7.62 8.56 20.00
CA THR A 15 8.19 9.91 19.92
C THR A 15 7.29 10.80 19.06
N GLU A 16 7.51 12.12 19.10
CA GLU A 16 6.77 13.06 18.25
C GLU A 16 7.03 12.80 16.76
N GLU A 17 8.27 12.46 16.40
CA GLU A 17 8.62 12.16 15.01
C GLU A 17 7.91 10.91 14.50
N ASP A 18 7.82 9.87 15.32
CA ASP A 18 7.11 8.64 14.96
C ASP A 18 5.59 8.87 14.95
N TRP A 19 5.06 9.71 15.84
CA TRP A 19 3.65 10.12 15.81
C TRP A 19 3.28 10.77 14.47
N LEU A 20 4.06 11.75 14.01
CA LEU A 20 3.81 12.44 12.74
C LEU A 20 3.87 11.48 11.54
N ARG A 21 4.77 10.49 11.58
CA ARG A 21 4.84 9.44 10.54
C ARG A 21 3.61 8.56 10.52
N ILE A 22 3.14 8.14 11.69
CA ILE A 22 1.92 7.33 11.84
C ILE A 22 0.70 8.11 11.39
N GLU A 23 0.56 9.38 11.81
CA GLU A 23 -0.56 10.23 11.44
C GLU A 23 -0.63 10.42 9.92
N LYS A 24 0.51 10.70 9.28
CA LYS A 24 0.58 10.80 7.82
C LYS A 24 0.17 9.50 7.13
N ALA A 25 0.72 8.36 7.56
CA ALA A 25 0.42 7.07 6.93
C ALA A 25 -1.05 6.65 7.11
N ALA A 26 -1.64 6.96 8.26
CA ALA A 26 -3.06 6.76 8.52
C ALA A 26 -3.93 7.67 7.64
N ALA A 27 -3.56 8.95 7.48
CA ALA A 27 -4.25 9.89 6.60
C ALA A 27 -4.20 9.45 5.12
N ASP A 28 -3.04 8.99 4.66
CA ASP A 28 -2.85 8.45 3.30
C ASP A 28 -3.76 7.22 3.04
N SER A 29 -4.03 6.44 4.10
CA SER A 29 -4.91 5.27 4.07
C SER A 29 -6.38 5.58 4.38
N ARG A 30 -6.72 6.84 4.68
CA ARG A 30 -8.05 7.31 5.14
C ARG A 30 -8.57 6.59 6.40
N GLU A 31 -7.65 6.25 7.31
CA GLU A 31 -7.93 5.56 8.56
C GLU A 31 -7.58 6.42 9.77
N THR A 32 -8.08 6.04 10.95
CA THR A 32 -7.57 6.63 12.20
C THR A 32 -6.19 6.06 12.50
N PRO A 33 -5.29 6.80 13.19
CA PRO A 33 -3.98 6.28 13.59
C PRO A 33 -4.04 4.93 14.31
N ASN A 34 -5.07 4.74 15.15
CA ASN A 34 -5.26 3.50 15.89
C ASN A 34 -5.68 2.32 14.99
N ASP A 35 -6.61 2.54 14.07
CA ASP A 35 -7.04 1.50 13.13
C ASP A 35 -5.91 1.12 12.18
N TRP A 36 -5.17 2.11 11.69
CA TRP A 36 -4.00 1.91 10.84
C TRP A 36 -2.91 1.08 11.53
N CYS A 37 -2.58 1.42 12.78
CA CYS A 37 -1.62 0.65 13.58
C CYS A 37 -2.09 -0.79 13.79
N ARG A 38 -3.39 -0.98 14.09
CA ARG A 38 -3.99 -2.30 14.28
C ARG A 38 -3.89 -3.14 13.01
N MET A 39 -4.27 -2.56 11.85
CA MET A 39 -4.23 -3.26 10.58
C MET A 39 -2.80 -3.65 10.20
N THR A 40 -1.87 -2.69 10.28
CA THR A 40 -0.45 -2.89 9.97
C THR A 40 0.15 -4.01 10.83
N ALA A 41 -0.13 -4.02 12.14
CA ALA A 41 0.36 -5.07 13.04
C ALA A 41 -0.22 -6.46 12.68
N LEU A 42 -1.50 -6.53 12.28
CA LEU A 42 -2.13 -7.79 11.86
C LEU A 42 -1.61 -8.26 10.49
N GLU A 43 -1.29 -7.35 9.58
CA GLU A 43 -0.68 -7.68 8.29
C GLU A 43 0.75 -8.22 8.47
N MET A 44 1.53 -7.61 9.37
CA MET A 44 2.86 -8.10 9.72
C MET A 44 2.85 -9.54 10.23
N LEU A 45 1.78 -9.98 10.91
CA LEU A 45 1.63 -11.38 11.35
C LEU A 45 1.28 -12.35 10.21
N LYS A 46 0.71 -11.86 9.10
CA LYS A 46 0.43 -12.67 7.91
C LYS A 46 1.66 -12.84 7.03
N MET A 47 2.66 -11.96 7.16
CA MET A 47 3.92 -12.10 6.45
C MET A 47 4.71 -13.28 7.03
N PRO A 48 5.40 -14.07 6.18
CA PRO A 48 6.22 -15.18 6.65
C PRO A 48 7.27 -14.66 7.65
N VAL A 49 7.26 -15.24 8.84
CA VAL A 49 8.13 -14.86 9.96
C VAL A 49 9.60 -14.94 9.52
N GLY A 50 10.36 -13.85 9.73
CA GLY A 50 11.82 -13.83 9.52
C GLY A 50 12.31 -12.86 8.44
N LEU A 51 11.43 -12.09 7.79
CA LEU A 51 11.83 -11.06 6.85
C LEU A 51 11.76 -9.66 7.51
N THR A 52 12.89 -8.98 7.58
CA THR A 52 12.97 -7.55 7.88
C THR A 52 12.19 -6.74 6.82
N PRO A 53 11.77 -5.48 7.08
CA PRO A 53 11.01 -4.68 6.11
C PRO A 53 11.64 -4.64 4.70
N ASN A 54 12.96 -4.56 4.62
CA ASN A 54 13.70 -4.60 3.34
C ASN A 54 13.61 -5.97 2.66
N GLN A 55 13.63 -7.05 3.43
CA GLN A 55 13.43 -8.41 2.92
C GLN A 55 11.97 -8.66 2.49
N CYS A 56 10.99 -8.00 3.12
CA CYS A 56 9.60 -8.02 2.66
C CYS A 56 9.42 -7.33 1.31
N ILE A 57 10.12 -6.21 1.06
CA ILE A 57 10.11 -5.56 -0.25
C ILE A 57 10.69 -6.49 -1.32
N LEU A 58 11.84 -7.12 -1.04
CA LEU A 58 12.46 -8.08 -1.97
C LEU A 58 11.56 -9.29 -2.22
N PHE A 59 10.94 -9.83 -1.17
CA PHE A 59 9.99 -10.93 -1.28
C PHE A 59 8.76 -10.54 -2.13
N ALA A 60 8.18 -9.36 -1.90
CA ALA A 60 7.05 -8.87 -2.69
C ALA A 60 7.41 -8.71 -4.17
N GLN A 61 8.64 -8.25 -4.48
CA GLN A 61 9.13 -8.17 -5.85
C GLN A 61 9.31 -9.57 -6.47
N MET A 62 9.91 -10.51 -5.75
CA MET A 62 10.07 -11.89 -6.22
C MET A 62 8.72 -12.57 -6.47
N ALA A 63 7.75 -12.41 -5.56
CA ALA A 63 6.41 -12.97 -5.71
C ALA A 63 5.69 -12.41 -6.96
N ARG A 64 5.84 -11.11 -7.24
CA ARG A 64 5.31 -10.48 -8.47
C ARG A 64 5.99 -11.03 -9.72
N SER A 65 7.31 -11.23 -9.69
CA SER A 65 8.05 -11.83 -10.80
C SER A 65 7.64 -13.29 -11.05
N THR A 66 7.48 -14.10 -10.00
CA THR A 66 7.00 -15.49 -10.11
C THR A 66 5.59 -15.52 -10.67
N PHE A 67 4.69 -14.66 -10.19
CA PHE A 67 3.34 -14.54 -10.75
C PHE A 67 3.35 -14.18 -12.25
N LEU A 68 4.21 -13.23 -12.66
CA LEU A 68 4.38 -12.85 -14.06
C LEU A 68 4.98 -13.97 -14.90
N VAL A 69 5.86 -14.80 -14.36
CA VAL A 69 6.40 -15.96 -15.06
C VAL A 69 5.31 -17.03 -15.22
N GLU A 70 4.62 -17.37 -14.13
CA GLU A 70 3.58 -18.41 -14.13
C GLU A 70 2.39 -18.03 -15.02
N ASN A 71 1.95 -16.76 -15.00
CA ASN A 71 0.77 -16.31 -15.74
C ASN A 71 1.12 -15.64 -17.07
N GLY A 72 2.34 -15.10 -17.23
CA GLY A 72 2.76 -14.40 -18.44
C GLY A 72 2.99 -15.34 -19.62
N PHE A 73 3.43 -16.58 -19.39
CA PHE A 73 3.48 -17.59 -20.46
C PHE A 73 2.09 -18.02 -20.91
N GLN A 74 1.11 -18.07 -19.99
CA GLN A 74 -0.28 -18.33 -20.35
C GLN A 74 -0.88 -17.17 -21.14
N LEU A 75 -0.50 -15.93 -20.82
CA LEU A 75 -0.89 -14.72 -21.58
C LEU A 75 -0.25 -14.66 -22.98
N LEU A 76 0.99 -15.14 -23.13
CA LEU A 76 1.69 -15.27 -24.41
C LEU A 76 1.12 -16.39 -25.28
N ALA A 77 0.62 -17.46 -24.66
CA ALA A 77 0.08 -18.63 -25.34
C ALA A 77 -1.36 -18.44 -25.85
N ASP A 78 -2.14 -17.54 -25.24
CA ASP A 78 -3.56 -17.33 -25.55
C ASP A 78 -3.80 -16.24 -26.64
N GLU A 79 -2.74 -15.73 -27.28
CA GLU A 79 -2.76 -14.65 -28.30
C GLU A 79 -3.54 -13.36 -27.92
N THR A 80 -4.00 -13.21 -26.68
CA THR A 80 -4.69 -12.02 -26.16
C THR A 80 -3.73 -10.94 -25.65
N LEU A 81 -2.59 -10.77 -26.31
CA LEU A 81 -1.63 -9.69 -26.05
C LEU A 81 -2.08 -8.35 -26.65
N GLU A 82 -3.38 -8.07 -26.61
CA GLU A 82 -3.85 -6.72 -26.88
C GLU A 82 -3.50 -5.84 -25.70
N SER A 83 -2.74 -4.77 -25.96
CA SER A 83 -2.32 -3.80 -24.96
C SER A 83 -3.48 -3.29 -24.12
N ASP A 84 -4.72 -3.28 -24.61
CA ASP A 84 -5.85 -2.75 -23.84
C ASP A 84 -6.28 -3.63 -22.66
N HIS A 85 -5.91 -4.93 -22.63
CA HIS A 85 -6.13 -5.78 -21.45
C HIS A 85 -5.16 -5.47 -20.29
N TRP A 86 -3.97 -4.91 -20.58
CA TRP A 86 -2.97 -4.57 -19.55
C TRP A 86 -3.47 -3.50 -18.57
N LYS A 87 -4.29 -2.56 -19.07
CA LYS A 87 -4.84 -1.43 -18.30
C LYS A 87 -5.79 -1.88 -17.19
N ASN A 88 -6.40 -3.06 -17.32
CA ASN A 88 -7.34 -3.63 -16.35
C ASN A 88 -6.67 -4.53 -15.31
N ILE A 89 -5.39 -4.89 -15.51
CA ILE A 89 -4.64 -5.80 -14.63
C ILE A 89 -3.62 -5.03 -13.76
N ALA A 90 -3.17 -3.87 -14.22
CA ALA A 90 -2.45 -2.92 -13.36
C ALA A 90 -3.44 -2.26 -12.40
N PRO A 91 -3.20 -2.25 -11.07
CA PRO A 91 -3.96 -1.39 -10.17
C PRO A 91 -3.67 0.06 -10.60
N THR A 92 -4.66 0.72 -11.19
CA THR A 92 -4.54 2.11 -11.66
C THR A 92 -4.24 3.02 -10.47
N PRO A 93 -3.08 3.69 -10.40
CA PRO A 93 -2.95 4.90 -9.59
C PRO A 93 -3.59 6.00 -10.43
N GLU A 94 -4.89 6.21 -10.24
CA GLU A 94 -5.62 7.25 -10.97
C GLU A 94 -5.14 8.64 -10.51
N GLN A 95 -4.21 9.16 -11.30
CA GLN A 95 -4.00 10.55 -11.69
C GLN A 95 -3.49 11.54 -10.64
N THR A 96 -2.17 11.51 -10.48
CA THR A 96 -1.34 12.70 -10.27
C THR A 96 -1.51 13.66 -11.46
N SER A 97 -2.46 14.58 -11.37
CA SER A 97 -2.46 15.80 -12.18
C SER A 97 -1.66 16.87 -11.44
N THR A 98 -0.35 16.95 -11.69
CA THR A 98 0.44 18.15 -11.37
C THR A 98 0.20 19.21 -12.44
N PRO A 99 -0.28 20.42 -12.11
CA PRO A 99 0.09 21.60 -12.87
C PRO A 99 1.46 22.12 -12.39
N SER A 100 2.28 22.50 -13.39
CA SER A 100 3.61 23.13 -13.32
C SER A 100 3.66 24.38 -12.41
N PRO A 101 4.84 24.82 -11.92
CA PRO A 101 4.97 25.72 -10.79
C PRO A 101 4.63 27.17 -11.18
N ILE A 102 3.69 27.77 -10.46
CA ILE A 102 3.48 29.22 -10.47
C ILE A 102 3.91 29.71 -9.09
N GLU A 103 4.96 30.53 -9.09
CA GLU A 103 5.55 31.16 -7.91
C GLU A 103 4.61 32.18 -7.21
N PRO A 104 4.91 32.54 -5.94
CA PRO A 104 3.91 32.53 -4.87
C PRO A 104 3.69 33.91 -4.21
N TRP A 105 3.00 34.89 -4.83
CA TRP A 105 2.59 36.15 -4.13
C TRP A 105 1.61 37.08 -4.91
N ARG A 106 0.64 36.55 -5.64
CA ARG A 106 -0.58 37.29 -6.04
C ARG A 106 -1.77 36.35 -5.79
N ILE A 107 -2.72 36.61 -4.91
CA ILE A 107 -3.72 37.68 -4.97
C ILE A 107 -4.08 38.11 -3.54
N ILE A 108 -4.28 39.42 -3.43
CA ILE A 108 -4.51 40.24 -2.24
C ILE A 108 -6.01 40.38 -2.00
N GLY A 109 -6.42 40.55 -0.75
CA GLY A 109 -7.75 41.01 -0.34
C GLY A 109 -7.83 41.14 1.18
#